data_AF-A0A831THF6-F1
#
_entry.id   AF-A0A831THF6-F1
#
_cell.length_a   1.000
_cell.length_b   1.000
_cell.length_c   1.000
_cell.angle_alpha   90.00
_cell.angle_beta   90.00
_cell.angle_gamma   90.00
#
_symmetry.space_group_name_H-M   'P 1'
#
loop_
_entity.id
_entity.type
_entity.pdbx_description
1 polymer ?
#
loop_
_entity_poly.entity_id
_entity_poly.type
_entity_poly.pdbx_seq_one_letter_code
_entity_poly.pdbx_strand_id
1 'polypeptide(L)'
;MVVERVQTDEPVIALTFDAGADRGYAEQILDTLGSEGIKATFGMTGRWAEDNPDLVRRMVEEGHQLINHTYSHPSFTGRSTGRPPLSTEERLAEIRRLEEVVAEVTGSQETMRPYFRPPYGDYDESVLRDLLLAGYTVVVMWSVDSLGWNGLSAQEITDRCL
;
A
#
# COMPACT_ATOMS: atom_id res chain seq x y z
N MET A 1 13.15 0.21 9.00
CA MET A 1 12.90 1.65 9.22
C MET A 1 11.42 1.89 9.05
N VAL A 2 10.79 2.62 9.97
CA VAL A 2 9.41 3.09 9.81
C VAL A 2 9.47 4.55 9.36
N VAL A 3 8.71 4.90 8.32
CA VAL A 3 8.70 6.25 7.72
C VAL A 3 7.28 6.77 7.68
N GLU A 4 7.00 7.78 8.50
CA GLU A 4 5.75 8.58 8.44
C GLU A 4 5.94 9.88 7.65
N ARG A 5 7.16 10.41 7.68
CA ARG A 5 7.58 11.63 6.99
C ARG A 5 9.08 11.58 6.71
N VAL A 6 9.49 12.17 5.60
CA VAL A 6 10.91 12.43 5.29
C VAL A 6 11.21 13.91 5.58
N GLN A 7 12.29 14.16 6.31
CA GLN A 7 12.81 15.52 6.51
C GLN A 7 13.46 15.98 5.21
N THR A 8 12.99 17.08 4.66
CA THR A 8 13.47 17.68 3.41
C THR A 8 13.25 19.19 3.47
N ASP A 9 14.15 19.94 2.85
CA ASP A 9 14.05 21.40 2.72
C ASP A 9 13.25 21.80 1.46
N GLU A 10 12.89 20.83 0.62
CA GLU A 10 12.07 21.05 -0.57
C GLU A 10 10.57 20.97 -0.23
N PRO A 11 9.71 21.79 -0.86
CA PRO A 11 8.26 21.74 -0.67
C PRO A 11 7.66 20.57 -1.46
N VAL A 12 7.91 19.34 -0.99
CA VAL A 12 7.49 18.10 -1.66
C VAL A 12 6.58 17.26 -0.76
N ILE A 13 5.66 16.52 -1.40
CA ILE A 13 4.78 15.54 -0.77
C ILE A 13 4.84 14.22 -1.54
N ALA A 14 4.53 13.12 -0.87
CA ALA A 14 4.35 11.81 -1.50
C ALA A 14 2.87 11.43 -1.44
N LEU A 15 2.23 11.26 -2.59
CA LEU A 15 0.87 10.74 -2.68
C LEU A 15 0.90 9.22 -2.65
N THR A 16 0.19 8.64 -1.69
CA THR A 16 0.08 7.18 -1.55
C THR A 16 -1.38 6.77 -1.48
N PHE A 17 -1.76 5.73 -2.20
CA PHE A 17 -3.12 5.18 -2.21
C PHE A 17 -3.08 3.72 -1.78
N ASP A 18 -3.98 3.32 -0.88
CA ASP A 18 -4.16 1.90 -0.57
C ASP A 18 -5.32 1.34 -1.40
N ALA A 19 -5.05 0.24 -2.11
CA ALA A 19 -5.99 -0.46 -2.98
C ALA A 19 -6.29 -1.85 -2.41
N GLY A 20 -7.35 -1.94 -1.60
CA GLY A 20 -7.73 -3.19 -0.93
C GLY A 20 -9.23 -3.42 -0.78
N ALA A 21 -10.05 -2.54 -1.34
CA ALA A 21 -11.50 -2.58 -1.28
C ALA A 21 -12.09 -2.98 -2.65
N ASP A 22 -13.05 -2.21 -3.18
CA ASP A 22 -13.56 -2.40 -4.53
C ASP A 22 -12.64 -1.74 -5.59
N ARG A 23 -12.97 -1.90 -6.88
CA ARG A 23 -12.28 -1.22 -7.99
C ARG A 23 -12.39 0.31 -7.86
N GLY A 24 -13.52 0.77 -7.31
CA GLY A 24 -13.75 2.16 -6.93
C GLY A 24 -13.35 3.17 -8.01
N TYR A 25 -12.59 4.18 -7.59
CA TYR A 25 -12.11 5.29 -8.43
C TYR A 25 -10.67 5.10 -8.94
N ALA A 26 -10.11 3.89 -8.86
CA ALA A 26 -8.69 3.67 -9.16
C ALA A 26 -8.34 4.08 -10.60
N GLU A 27 -9.23 3.83 -11.56
CA GLU A 27 -9.04 4.24 -12.96
C GLU A 27 -9.03 5.76 -13.12
N GLN A 28 -9.99 6.48 -12.53
CA GLN A 28 -10.05 7.94 -12.58
C GLN A 28 -8.87 8.59 -11.84
N ILE A 29 -8.37 7.96 -10.77
CA ILE A 29 -7.17 8.41 -10.06
C ILE A 29 -5.96 8.29 -10.98
N LEU A 30 -5.76 7.14 -11.65
CA LEU A 30 -4.66 6.96 -12.61
C LEU A 30 -4.74 7.97 -13.76
N ASP A 31 -5.92 8.17 -14.33
CA ASP A 31 -6.12 9.15 -15.41
C ASP A 31 -5.75 10.57 -14.96
N THR A 32 -6.13 10.96 -13.74
CA THR A 32 -5.80 12.27 -13.16
C THR A 32 -4.30 12.40 -12.91
N LEU A 33 -3.66 11.37 -12.34
CA LEU A 33 -2.22 11.36 -12.12
C LEU A 33 -1.47 11.48 -13.45
N GLY A 34 -1.94 10.77 -14.49
CA GLY A 34 -1.41 10.85 -15.85
C GLY A 34 -1.54 12.25 -16.46
N SER A 35 -2.72 12.88 -16.35
CA SER A 35 -2.94 14.24 -16.89
C SER A 35 -2.10 15.30 -16.19
N GLU A 36 -1.86 15.14 -14.89
CA GLU A 36 -1.04 16.06 -14.09
C GLU A 36 0.46 15.72 -14.14
N GLY A 37 0.85 14.63 -14.81
CA GLY A 37 2.25 14.19 -14.88
C GLY A 37 2.83 13.74 -13.53
N ILE A 38 1.97 13.33 -12.58
CA ILE A 38 2.36 12.95 -11.22
C ILE A 38 2.61 11.44 -11.15
N LYS A 39 3.67 11.03 -10.46
CA LYS A 39 3.86 9.64 -10.05
C LYS A 39 3.48 9.47 -8.58
N ALA A 40 2.61 8.51 -8.31
CA ALA A 40 2.19 8.15 -6.97
C ALA A 40 2.71 6.77 -6.56
N THR A 41 2.38 6.38 -5.33
CA THR A 41 2.69 5.06 -4.79
C THR A 41 1.40 4.32 -4.41
N PHE A 42 1.27 3.05 -4.78
CA PHE A 42 0.08 2.24 -4.55
C PHE A 42 0.38 1.05 -3.65
N GLY A 43 -0.20 1.03 -2.45
CA GLY A 43 -0.20 -0.11 -1.53
C GLY A 43 -1.41 -1.00 -1.81
N MET A 44 -1.23 -2.10 -2.54
CA MET A 44 -2.37 -2.94 -2.94
C MET A 44 -2.42 -4.28 -2.24
N THR A 45 -3.62 -4.81 -2.04
CA THR A 45 -3.81 -6.18 -1.56
C THR A 45 -3.75 -7.16 -2.73
N GLY A 46 -3.35 -8.40 -2.45
CA GLY A 46 -3.29 -9.44 -3.48
C GLY A 46 -4.66 -9.79 -4.06
N ARG A 47 -5.71 -9.85 -3.23
CA ARG A 47 -7.09 -10.04 -3.73
C ARG A 47 -7.51 -8.93 -4.69
N TRP A 48 -7.21 -7.67 -4.35
CA TRP A 48 -7.53 -6.54 -5.21
C TRP A 48 -6.76 -6.62 -6.53
N ALA A 49 -5.50 -7.04 -6.49
CA ALA A 49 -4.67 -7.21 -7.68
C ALA A 49 -5.13 -8.36 -8.58
N GLU A 50 -5.59 -9.48 -8.01
CA GLU A 50 -6.21 -10.60 -8.76
C GLU A 50 -7.48 -10.15 -9.49
N ASP A 51 -8.29 -9.31 -8.84
CA ASP A 51 -9.55 -8.80 -9.40
C ASP A 51 -9.36 -7.65 -10.41
N ASN A 52 -8.25 -6.92 -10.34
CA ASN A 52 -7.98 -5.73 -11.16
C ASN A 52 -6.63 -5.79 -11.90
N PRO A 53 -6.36 -6.86 -12.68
CA PRO A 53 -5.05 -7.08 -13.27
C PRO A 53 -4.68 -6.03 -14.33
N ASP A 54 -5.67 -5.43 -14.99
CA ASP A 54 -5.47 -4.34 -15.94
C ASP A 54 -4.95 -3.07 -15.25
N LEU A 55 -5.50 -2.72 -14.08
CA LEU A 55 -5.07 -1.53 -13.34
C LEU A 55 -3.68 -1.73 -12.73
N VAL A 56 -3.34 -2.93 -12.25
CA VAL A 56 -1.99 -3.22 -11.76
C VAL A 56 -0.95 -3.07 -12.88
N ARG A 57 -1.24 -3.56 -14.09
CA ARG A 57 -0.36 -3.35 -15.25
C ARG A 57 -0.20 -1.87 -15.58
N ARG A 58 -1.32 -1.13 -15.64
CA ARG A 58 -1.29 0.32 -15.85
C ARG A 58 -0.43 1.03 -14.81
N MET A 59 -0.53 0.66 -13.54
CA MET A 59 0.31 1.26 -12.49
C MET A 59 1.81 1.11 -12.79
N VAL A 60 2.22 -0.07 -13.21
CA VAL A 60 3.64 -0.34 -13.57
C VAL A 60 4.02 0.38 -14.87
N GLU A 61 3.20 0.27 -15.93
CA GLU A 61 3.45 0.88 -17.24
C GLU A 61 3.52 2.41 -17.17
N GLU A 62 2.69 3.01 -16.32
CA GLU A 62 2.66 4.46 -16.07
C GLU A 62 3.76 4.89 -15.07
N GLY A 63 4.59 3.97 -14.56
CA GLY A 63 5.77 4.29 -13.74
C GLY A 63 5.44 4.66 -12.29
N HIS A 64 4.34 4.15 -11.75
CA HIS A 64 4.02 4.29 -10.32
C HIS A 64 4.79 3.27 -9.48
N GLN A 65 5.05 3.62 -8.22
CA GLN A 65 5.68 2.69 -7.28
C GLN A 65 4.61 1.78 -6.66
N LEU A 66 4.88 0.48 -6.59
CA LEU A 66 4.03 -0.47 -5.85
C LEU A 66 4.59 -0.73 -4.45
N ILE A 67 3.72 -0.91 -3.47
CA ILE A 67 4.04 -1.30 -2.09
C ILE A 67 3.26 -2.56 -1.72
N ASN A 68 3.92 -3.50 -1.04
CA ASN A 68 3.24 -4.69 -0.54
C ASN A 68 2.31 -4.32 0.61
N HIS A 69 1.01 -4.58 0.44
CA HIS A 69 -0.04 -4.33 1.44
C HIS A 69 -0.79 -5.62 1.81
N THR A 70 -0.06 -6.74 1.87
CA THR A 70 -0.55 -8.11 2.18
C THR A 70 -1.48 -8.71 1.12
N TYR A 71 -1.83 -9.99 1.24
CA TYR A 71 -2.71 -10.62 0.27
C TYR A 71 -4.19 -10.32 0.56
N SER A 72 -4.60 -10.45 1.83
CA SER A 72 -6.00 -10.44 2.25
C SER A 72 -6.37 -9.35 3.26
N HIS A 73 -5.46 -8.39 3.52
CA HIS A 73 -5.64 -7.28 4.46
C HIS A 73 -5.88 -7.67 5.95
N PRO A 74 -5.18 -8.68 6.52
CA PRO A 74 -5.31 -8.98 7.94
C PRO A 74 -4.50 -8.00 8.81
N SER A 75 -5.01 -7.74 10.01
CA SER A 75 -4.24 -7.07 11.07
C SER A 75 -3.24 -8.07 11.66
N PHE A 76 -1.95 -7.84 11.43
CA PHE A 76 -0.89 -8.79 11.81
C PHE A 76 -0.75 -9.00 13.31
N THR A 77 -0.99 -7.96 14.12
CA THR A 77 -0.95 -8.09 15.59
C THR A 77 -2.32 -8.37 16.19
N GLY A 78 -3.39 -8.25 15.39
CA GLY A 78 -4.77 -8.41 15.82
C GLY A 78 -5.33 -7.21 16.58
N ARG A 79 -4.48 -6.27 17.04
CA ARG A 79 -4.89 -5.14 17.90
C ARG A 79 -5.95 -4.24 17.27
N SER A 80 -5.85 -3.99 15.96
CA SER A 80 -6.81 -3.14 15.24
C SER A 80 -8.15 -3.83 14.96
N THR A 81 -8.23 -5.15 15.10
CA THR A 81 -9.44 -5.93 14.76
C THR A 81 -10.02 -6.75 15.91
N GLY A 82 -9.32 -6.84 17.04
CA GLY A 82 -9.67 -7.71 18.17
C GLY A 82 -9.50 -9.21 17.89
N ARG A 83 -8.83 -9.58 16.79
CA ARG A 83 -8.53 -10.97 16.42
C ARG A 83 -7.20 -11.44 17.05
N PRO A 84 -6.93 -12.75 17.10
CA PRO A 84 -5.60 -13.24 17.47
C PRO A 84 -4.51 -12.70 16.51
N PRO A 85 -3.28 -12.46 17.00
CA PRO A 85 -2.15 -12.10 16.14
C PRO A 85 -1.81 -13.25 15.19
N LEU A 86 -1.37 -12.91 13.98
CA LEU A 86 -0.84 -13.88 13.03
C LEU A 86 0.54 -14.36 13.49
N SER A 87 0.83 -15.62 13.25
CA SER A 87 2.17 -16.20 13.36
C SER A 87 3.12 -15.63 12.28
N THR A 88 4.43 -15.79 12.48
CA THR A 88 5.43 -15.41 11.47
C THR A 88 5.18 -16.10 10.12
N GLU A 89 4.80 -17.38 10.12
CA GLU A 89 4.54 -18.11 8.86
C GLU A 89 3.33 -17.53 8.11
N GLU A 90 2.24 -17.22 8.81
CA GLU A 90 1.05 -16.59 8.23
C GLU A 90 1.34 -15.19 7.67
N ARG A 91 2.08 -14.37 8.41
CA ARG A 91 2.51 -13.03 7.94
C ARG A 91 3.34 -13.12 6.67
N LEU A 92 4.33 -14.03 6.64
CA LEU A 92 5.18 -14.21 5.48
C LEU A 92 4.43 -14.82 4.29
N ALA A 93 3.42 -15.66 4.52
CA ALA A 93 2.55 -16.17 3.47
C ALA A 93 1.74 -15.05 2.82
N GLU A 94 1.15 -14.15 3.61
CA GLU A 94 0.44 -12.97 3.13
C GLU A 94 1.31 -12.06 2.25
N ILE A 95 2.57 -11.84 2.68
CA ILE A 95 3.53 -11.02 1.94
C ILE A 95 3.91 -11.67 0.62
N ARG A 96 4.33 -12.96 0.65
CA ARG A 96 4.77 -13.68 -0.55
C ARG A 96 3.65 -13.84 -1.57
N ARG A 97 2.42 -14.12 -1.12
CA ARG A 97 1.30 -14.35 -2.02
C ARG A 97 0.97 -13.12 -2.86
N LEU A 98 1.07 -11.91 -2.30
CA LEU A 98 0.91 -10.68 -3.08
C LEU A 98 2.05 -10.50 -4.11
N GLU A 99 3.31 -10.80 -3.77
CA GLU A 99 4.42 -10.75 -4.73
C GLU A 99 4.18 -11.71 -5.92
N GLU A 100 3.72 -12.93 -5.64
CA GLU A 100 3.36 -13.91 -6.68
C GLU A 100 2.28 -13.38 -7.61
N VAL A 101 1.18 -12.85 -7.05
CA VAL A 101 0.08 -12.27 -7.83
C VAL A 101 0.57 -11.12 -8.72
N VAL A 102 1.36 -10.20 -8.19
CA VAL A 102 1.87 -9.06 -8.97
C VAL A 102 2.80 -9.53 -10.08
N ALA A 103 3.67 -10.50 -9.81
CA ALA A 103 4.54 -11.09 -10.82
C ALA A 103 3.75 -11.79 -11.94
N GLU A 104 2.69 -12.54 -11.59
CA GLU A 104 1.80 -13.19 -12.56
C GLU A 104 1.04 -12.17 -13.41
N VAL A 105 0.48 -11.13 -12.78
CA VAL A 105 -0.33 -10.11 -13.47
C VAL A 105 0.52 -9.27 -14.41
N THR A 106 1.70 -8.84 -13.97
CA THR A 106 2.57 -7.91 -14.71
C THR A 106 3.56 -8.60 -15.64
N GLY A 107 3.83 -9.90 -15.42
CA GLY A 107 4.93 -10.60 -16.08
C GLY A 107 6.33 -10.12 -15.64
N SER A 108 6.41 -9.24 -14.65
CA SER A 108 7.66 -8.71 -14.10
C SER A 108 8.23 -9.63 -13.03
N GLN A 109 9.55 -9.60 -12.85
CA GLN A 109 10.25 -10.23 -11.73
C GLN A 109 10.70 -9.20 -10.69
N GLU A 110 10.35 -7.92 -10.89
CA GLU A 110 10.59 -6.89 -9.90
C GLU A 110 9.70 -7.12 -8.68
N THR A 111 10.29 -6.94 -7.50
CA THR A 111 9.59 -7.13 -6.23
C THR A 111 9.23 -5.78 -5.62
N MET A 112 8.17 -5.71 -4.80
CA MET A 112 7.79 -4.47 -4.10
C MET A 112 8.74 -4.12 -2.94
N ARG A 113 9.75 -4.95 -2.67
CA ARG A 113 10.83 -4.63 -1.72
C ARG A 113 11.55 -3.34 -2.15
N PRO A 114 11.99 -2.50 -1.20
CA PRO A 114 11.99 -2.75 0.25
C PRO A 114 10.71 -2.28 0.97
N TYR A 115 9.65 -1.91 0.24
CA TYR A 115 8.52 -1.17 0.79
C TYR A 115 7.34 -2.06 1.21
N PHE A 116 6.88 -1.88 2.43
CA PHE A 116 5.71 -2.54 2.97
C PHE A 116 4.83 -1.53 3.71
N ARG A 117 3.51 -1.70 3.64
CA ARG A 117 2.56 -0.97 4.49
C ARG A 117 1.69 -1.96 5.25
N PRO A 118 1.67 -1.95 6.59
CA PRO A 118 0.80 -2.85 7.35
C PRO A 118 -0.67 -2.43 7.21
N PRO A 119 -1.60 -3.36 6.97
CA PRO A 119 -3.02 -3.12 7.11
C PRO A 119 -3.34 -2.41 8.43
N TYR A 120 -4.21 -1.41 8.38
CA TYR A 120 -4.62 -0.58 9.54
C TYR A 120 -3.48 0.19 10.23
N GLY A 121 -2.27 0.24 9.64
CA GLY A 121 -1.09 0.74 10.34
C GLY A 121 -0.63 -0.16 11.49
N ASP A 122 -1.09 -1.41 11.54
CA ASP A 122 -0.90 -2.30 12.69
C ASP A 122 0.43 -3.08 12.64
N TYR A 123 1.37 -2.71 13.50
CA TYR A 123 2.65 -3.41 13.64
C TYR A 123 3.21 -3.38 15.08
N ASP A 124 4.08 -4.34 15.38
CA ASP A 124 4.93 -4.38 16.58
C ASP A 124 6.36 -4.82 16.20
N GLU A 125 7.24 -4.96 17.20
CA GLU A 125 8.63 -5.41 16.98
C GLU A 125 8.73 -6.79 16.31
N SER A 126 7.76 -7.68 16.53
CA SER A 126 7.74 -8.99 15.90
C SER A 126 7.45 -8.87 14.41
N VAL A 127 6.46 -8.04 14.05
CA VAL A 127 6.13 -7.74 12.64
C VAL A 127 7.31 -7.08 11.95
N LEU A 128 7.94 -6.08 12.58
CA LEU A 128 9.09 -5.38 12.00
C LEU A 128 10.28 -6.32 11.77
N ARG A 129 10.50 -7.29 12.68
CA ARG A 129 11.53 -8.31 12.51
C ARG A 129 11.22 -9.23 11.33
N ASP A 130 9.99 -9.72 11.23
CA ASP A 130 9.56 -10.60 10.13
C ASP A 130 9.72 -9.90 8.77
N LEU A 131 9.31 -8.63 8.68
CA LEU A 131 9.47 -7.79 7.49
C LEU A 131 10.94 -7.59 7.10
N LEU A 132 11.80 -7.28 8.07
CA LEU A 132 13.24 -7.12 7.84
C LEU A 132 13.86 -8.39 7.28
N LEU A 133 13.53 -9.56 7.85
CA LEU A 133 14.02 -10.86 7.39
C LEU A 133 13.51 -11.23 5.99
N ALA A 134 12.32 -10.74 5.62
CA ALA A 134 11.76 -10.90 4.28
C ALA A 134 12.30 -9.88 3.26
N GLY A 135 13.14 -8.93 3.67
CA GLY A 135 13.73 -7.91 2.81
C GLY A 135 12.90 -6.62 2.66
N TYR A 136 11.84 -6.45 3.45
CA TYR A 136 11.07 -5.22 3.53
C TYR A 136 11.64 -4.32 4.64
N THR A 137 12.63 -3.52 4.26
CA THR A 137 13.37 -2.69 5.21
C THR A 137 12.72 -1.33 5.46
N VAL A 138 11.70 -0.96 4.68
CA VAL A 138 10.99 0.32 4.78
C VAL A 138 9.49 0.07 5.00
N VAL A 139 9.02 0.41 6.19
CA VAL A 139 7.59 0.42 6.54
C VAL A 139 7.04 1.81 6.28
N VAL A 140 6.18 1.94 5.27
CA VAL A 140 5.64 3.22 4.81
C VAL A 140 4.31 3.48 5.51
N MET A 141 4.34 4.45 6.41
CA MET A 141 3.16 4.96 7.11
C MET A 141 2.69 6.27 6.43
N TRP A 142 1.97 7.12 7.16
CA TRP A 142 1.52 8.41 6.67
C TRP A 142 1.59 9.44 7.80
N SER A 143 1.76 10.71 7.41
CA SER A 143 1.70 11.87 8.33
C SER A 143 0.40 12.65 8.20
N VAL A 144 -0.33 12.46 7.10
CA VAL A 144 -1.65 13.04 6.84
C VAL A 144 -2.55 11.91 6.33
N ASP A 145 -3.69 11.72 6.98
CA ASP A 145 -4.72 10.75 6.58
C ASP A 145 -5.92 11.51 6.02
N SER A 146 -6.30 11.25 4.77
CA SER A 146 -7.45 11.92 4.14
C SER A 146 -8.80 11.52 4.72
N LEU A 147 -8.89 10.34 5.36
CA LEU A 147 -10.13 9.71 5.80
C LEU A 147 -11.18 9.56 4.69
N GLY A 148 -10.77 9.54 3.41
CA GLY A 148 -11.68 9.41 2.28
C GLY A 148 -12.49 8.11 2.31
N TRP A 149 -11.95 7.05 2.93
CA TRP A 149 -12.64 5.79 3.16
C TRP A 149 -13.89 5.90 4.06
N ASN A 150 -14.02 6.99 4.82
CA ASN A 150 -15.14 7.24 5.73
C ASN A 150 -16.28 8.06 5.10
N GLY A 151 -16.31 8.17 3.75
CA GLY A 151 -17.39 8.84 3.02
C GLY A 151 -17.36 10.37 3.10
N LEU A 152 -16.20 10.95 3.40
CA LEU A 152 -16.02 12.40 3.39
C LEU A 152 -16.18 12.97 1.96
N SER A 153 -16.71 14.19 1.88
CA SER A 153 -16.79 14.96 0.64
C SER A 153 -15.40 15.38 0.15
N ALA A 154 -15.29 15.72 -1.14
CA ALA A 154 -14.05 16.23 -1.72
C ALA A 154 -13.53 17.46 -0.94
N GLN A 155 -14.41 18.37 -0.53
CA GLN A 155 -14.01 19.56 0.24
C GLN A 155 -13.44 19.18 1.62
N GLU A 156 -14.10 18.27 2.34
CA GLU A 156 -13.62 17.82 3.66
C GLU A 156 -12.26 17.12 3.56
N ILE A 157 -12.05 16.34 2.49
CA ILE A 157 -10.74 15.71 2.20
C ILE A 157 -9.70 16.79 1.91
N THR A 158 -10.01 17.79 1.09
CA THR A 158 -9.10 18.89 0.74
C THR A 158 -8.71 19.69 1.98
N ASP A 159 -9.66 20.10 2.81
CA ASP A 159 -9.43 20.89 4.02
C ASP A 159 -8.60 20.13 5.08
N ARG A 160 -8.64 18.80 5.03
CA ARG A 160 -7.86 17.94 5.93
C ARG A 160 -6.42 17.76 5.47
N CYS A 161 -6.18 17.83 4.16
CA CYS A 161 -4.87 17.57 3.56
C CYS A 161 -4.02 18.84 3.34
N LEU A 162 -4.63 20.02 3.30
CA LEU A 162 -3.99 21.32 3.09
C LEU A 162 -3.90 22.14 4.38
#